data_AF-A0A819LVS3-F1
#
_entry.id   AF-A0A819LVS3-F1
#
_cell.length_a   1.000
_cell.length_b   1.000
_cell.length_c   1.000
_cell.angle_alpha   90.00
_cell.angle_beta   90.00
_cell.angle_gamma   90.00
#
_symmetry.space_group_name_H-M   'P 1'
#
loop_
_entity.id
_entity.type
_entity.pdbx_description
1 polymer ?
#
loop_
_entity_poly.entity_id
_entity_poly.type
_entity_poly.pdbx_seq_one_letter_code
_entity_poly.pdbx_strand_id
1 'polypeptide(L)'
;MASSSFISGNFGDIKGFLYAWLGKQNKLPSYEVSQQGTKQRIRFKCELTVISYPYTAIGNSTNKKDAQTNAAIDFCQYLVREGKMSQNELEPYLPSKNSSVLTTQTLGTLPAGLVPPHMLQHNTTTNDAIPPPALLPYQPGPPSHYLEQIHSGRKMLEEQEESDTNAAIHGNWTIENAKGRLHQYLQKNNLPQEYKYTASGPDNLRTFFAELSIYIRERNQTIYARENGSTKQIASKSCSLALVRQLYHLNIIEGYTGEKKKKQIEKTTPFRVNVSNEIVEELDRVIQLFNIQPIVINEQQPTGSLLNPQILERFPSSERRTILSIIQWVPPIPNWNPWISSNIDEGPLATATMESISEDLNRAEQFKTNNEIKFRFQERQNLPVFTYRQQILEQIKNHNVILIRGATGCGKTTQIPQYIIDDAIEHNQGAHCNVVVTQPRRISAISIAERVAWERCEDLGNSCGYSVRFESILPRPYGSLLFCTVGVLLRKLESGLRGISHVIVDEIHERDINTDFLLVLLRDMLNAYPQLKVILMSATIDVTLFRQYFFNCSIIEIEGRTFDVREYFLEDMIQ
;
A
#
# COMPACT_ATOMS: atom_id res chain seq x y z
N MET A 1 15.97 40.68 -15.94
CA MET A 1 15.65 40.74 -17.38
C MET A 1 16.81 40.14 -18.15
N ALA A 2 16.73 38.85 -18.44
CA ALA A 2 17.54 38.16 -19.42
C ALA A 2 16.56 37.19 -20.08
N SER A 3 16.23 37.46 -21.35
CA SER A 3 15.30 36.68 -22.14
C SER A 3 15.93 35.33 -22.48
N SER A 4 15.49 34.28 -21.80
CA SER A 4 15.75 32.90 -22.22
C SER A 4 14.92 32.64 -23.48
N SER A 5 15.59 32.61 -24.63
CA SER A 5 15.00 32.18 -25.90
C SER A 5 14.50 30.74 -25.75
N PHE A 6 13.18 30.58 -25.83
CA PHE A 6 12.51 29.29 -25.93
C PHE A 6 13.04 28.54 -27.16
N ILE A 7 13.67 27.39 -26.95
CA ILE A 7 13.81 26.39 -28.00
C ILE A 7 12.43 25.72 -28.11
N SER A 8 11.54 26.33 -28.86
CA SER A 8 10.34 25.66 -29.35
C SER A 8 10.80 24.68 -30.43
N GLY A 9 11.06 23.43 -30.04
CA GLY A 9 11.15 22.35 -31.02
C GLY A 9 9.84 22.31 -31.82
N ASN A 10 9.93 22.47 -33.14
CA ASN A 10 8.79 22.29 -34.04
C ASN A 10 8.39 20.82 -34.04
N PHE A 11 7.61 20.40 -33.04
CA PHE A 11 6.85 19.16 -33.13
C PHE A 11 5.87 19.32 -34.28
N GLY A 12 5.92 18.47 -35.31
CA GLY A 12 4.85 18.43 -36.31
C GLY A 12 3.50 18.24 -35.61
N ASP A 13 2.38 18.66 -36.21
CA ASP A 13 1.04 18.58 -35.61
C ASP A 13 0.58 17.12 -35.42
N ILE A 14 1.10 16.46 -34.39
CA ILE A 14 0.84 15.06 -34.05
C ILE A 14 -0.63 14.85 -33.67
N LYS A 15 -1.28 15.90 -33.14
CA LYS A 15 -2.71 15.88 -32.85
C LYS A 15 -3.49 15.82 -34.17
N GLY A 16 -3.17 16.68 -35.13
CA GLY A 16 -3.75 16.65 -36.46
C GLY A 16 -3.52 15.30 -37.16
N PHE A 17 -2.30 14.75 -37.08
CA PHE A 17 -1.97 13.42 -37.60
C PHE A 17 -2.84 12.32 -36.97
N LEU A 18 -2.92 12.26 -35.64
CA LEU A 18 -3.69 11.22 -34.95
C LEU A 18 -5.19 11.32 -35.27
N TYR A 19 -5.74 12.54 -35.34
CA TYR A 19 -7.12 12.76 -35.77
C TYR A 19 -7.36 12.27 -37.20
N ALA A 20 -6.47 12.57 -38.14
CA ALA A 20 -6.58 12.09 -39.52
C ALA A 20 -6.45 10.57 -39.62
N TRP A 21 -5.52 9.96 -38.86
CA TRP A 21 -5.31 8.52 -38.82
C TRP A 21 -6.52 7.77 -38.25
N LEU A 22 -7.07 8.23 -37.13
CA LEU A 22 -8.28 7.67 -36.52
C LEU A 22 -9.52 7.93 -37.38
N GLY A 23 -9.59 9.08 -38.06
CA GLY A 23 -10.65 9.42 -39.00
C GLY A 23 -10.76 8.43 -40.16
N LYS A 24 -9.62 7.95 -40.71
CA LYS A 24 -9.61 6.86 -41.71
C LYS A 24 -10.24 5.56 -41.20
N GLN A 25 -10.31 5.37 -39.88
CA GLN A 25 -10.86 4.20 -39.20
C GLN A 25 -12.26 4.47 -38.62
N ASN A 26 -12.90 5.59 -38.96
CA ASN A 26 -14.18 6.06 -38.40
C ASN A 26 -14.17 6.13 -36.85
N LYS A 27 -13.04 6.52 -36.26
CA LYS A 27 -12.86 6.67 -34.82
C LYS A 27 -12.47 8.11 -34.47
N LEU A 28 -12.82 8.55 -33.27
CA LEU A 28 -12.48 9.88 -32.76
C LEU A 28 -11.80 9.77 -31.39
N PRO A 29 -10.71 10.53 -31.16
CA PRO A 29 -10.08 10.61 -29.85
C PRO A 29 -10.84 11.58 -28.93
N SER A 30 -11.05 11.18 -27.69
CA SER A 30 -11.60 12.01 -26.61
C SER A 30 -10.48 12.45 -25.69
N TYR A 31 -10.33 13.75 -25.47
CA TYR A 31 -9.32 14.35 -24.59
C TYR A 31 -9.99 14.95 -23.36
N GLU A 32 -9.74 14.37 -22.19
CA GLU A 32 -10.17 14.90 -20.91
C GLU A 32 -8.97 15.58 -20.22
N VAL A 33 -9.09 16.86 -19.85
CA VAL A 33 -8.02 17.60 -19.20
C VAL A 33 -8.42 17.96 -17.78
N SER A 34 -7.62 17.53 -16.81
CA SER A 34 -7.72 17.91 -15.41
C SER A 34 -6.53 18.78 -14.98
N GLN A 35 -6.80 19.74 -14.11
CA GLN A 35 -5.76 20.56 -13.49
C GLN A 35 -5.28 19.88 -12.20
N GLN A 36 -3.96 19.77 -12.04
CA GLN A 36 -3.32 19.14 -10.88
C GLN A 36 -2.26 20.08 -10.28
N GLY A 37 -1.97 19.91 -8.99
CA GLY A 37 -0.94 20.68 -8.28
C GLY A 37 -1.49 21.83 -7.43
N THR A 38 -0.59 22.47 -6.68
CA THR A 38 -0.92 23.60 -5.81
C THR A 38 -0.90 24.91 -6.61
N LYS A 39 -1.45 25.99 -6.03
CA LYS A 39 -1.49 27.33 -6.68
C LYS A 39 -0.13 27.81 -7.22
N GLN A 40 1.00 27.32 -6.68
CA GLN A 40 2.35 27.71 -7.08
C GLN A 40 2.98 26.81 -8.15
N ARG A 41 2.46 25.60 -8.40
CA ARG A 41 2.96 24.66 -9.43
C ARG A 41 1.79 23.94 -10.08
N ILE A 42 1.08 24.66 -10.95
CA ILE A 42 -0.04 24.11 -11.71
C ILE A 42 0.50 23.26 -12.86
N ARG A 43 0.00 22.03 -12.98
CA ARG A 43 0.21 21.14 -14.14
C ARG A 43 -1.14 20.69 -14.68
N PHE A 44 -1.17 20.35 -15.97
CA PHE A 44 -2.35 19.81 -16.63
C PHE A 44 -2.09 18.35 -16.95
N LYS A 45 -3.00 17.48 -16.50
CA LYS A 45 -3.04 16.07 -16.89
C LYS A 45 -4.11 15.92 -17.96
N CYS A 46 -3.73 15.37 -19.10
CA CYS A 46 -4.63 15.03 -20.19
C CYS A 46 -4.72 13.50 -20.31
N GLU A 47 -5.94 12.99 -20.27
CA GLU A 47 -6.26 11.59 -20.57
C GLU A 47 -6.90 11.52 -21.96
N LEU A 48 -6.29 10.73 -22.86
CA LEU A 48 -6.79 10.50 -24.20
C LEU A 48 -7.35 9.07 -24.28
N THR A 49 -8.62 8.95 -24.63
CA THR A 49 -9.28 7.66 -24.86
C THR A 49 -9.84 7.59 -26.27
N VAL A 50 -9.84 6.39 -26.86
CA VAL A 50 -10.45 6.11 -28.16
C VAL A 50 -11.38 4.92 -28.00
N ILE A 51 -12.65 5.11 -28.33
CA ILE A 51 -13.65 4.03 -28.30
C ILE A 51 -13.15 2.89 -29.20
N SER A 52 -13.14 1.65 -28.67
CA SER A 52 -12.56 0.41 -29.26
C SER A 52 -11.12 0.07 -28.90
N TYR A 53 -10.39 0.92 -28.15
CA TYR A 53 -9.06 0.58 -27.64
C TYR A 53 -9.06 0.52 -26.11
N PRO A 54 -8.58 -0.58 -25.49
CA PRO A 54 -8.50 -0.71 -24.03
C PRO A 54 -7.27 0.01 -23.46
N TYR A 55 -6.99 1.23 -23.96
CA TYR A 55 -5.84 2.03 -23.54
C TYR A 55 -6.26 3.50 -23.36
N THR A 56 -5.94 4.05 -22.20
CA THR A 56 -6.00 5.49 -21.95
C THR A 56 -4.59 6.02 -22.02
N ALA A 57 -4.29 6.86 -23.00
CA ALA A 57 -3.02 7.55 -23.06
C ALA A 57 -3.00 8.74 -22.09
N ILE A 58 -1.84 9.05 -21.54
CA ILE A 58 -1.65 10.10 -20.54
C ILE A 58 -0.57 11.06 -21.01
N GLY A 59 -0.89 12.35 -20.96
CA GLY A 59 0.08 13.41 -21.14
C GLY A 59 -0.03 14.44 -20.01
N ASN A 60 1.09 14.82 -19.44
CA ASN A 60 1.20 15.86 -18.43
C ASN A 60 2.11 16.96 -18.95
N SER A 61 1.82 18.21 -18.59
CA SER A 61 2.73 19.32 -18.80
C SER A 61 2.31 20.54 -17.97
N THR A 62 3.14 21.58 -17.92
CA THR A 62 2.77 22.90 -17.37
C THR A 62 1.78 23.65 -18.25
N ASN A 63 1.62 23.24 -19.52
CA ASN A 63 0.69 23.81 -20.49
C ASN A 63 -0.36 22.80 -20.95
N LYS A 64 -1.63 23.23 -21.04
CA LYS A 64 -2.75 22.40 -21.51
C LYS A 64 -2.56 21.88 -22.94
N LYS A 65 -1.99 22.70 -23.84
CA LYS A 65 -1.74 22.27 -25.23
C LYS A 65 -0.71 21.15 -25.28
N ASP A 66 0.38 21.30 -24.53
CA ASP A 66 1.48 20.34 -24.50
C ASP A 66 1.09 19.05 -23.78
N ALA A 67 0.25 19.13 -22.73
CA ALA A 67 -0.35 17.94 -22.11
C ALA A 67 -1.19 17.12 -23.11
N GLN A 68 -1.97 17.77 -23.97
CA GLN A 68 -2.72 17.08 -25.03
C GLN A 68 -1.80 16.50 -26.11
N THR A 69 -0.73 17.21 -26.48
CA THR A 69 0.29 16.73 -27.43
C THR A 69 0.97 15.48 -26.88
N ASN A 70 1.39 15.50 -25.62
CA ASN A 70 2.00 14.35 -24.93
C ASN A 70 1.05 13.15 -24.87
N ALA A 71 -0.24 13.37 -24.60
CA ALA A 71 -1.24 12.31 -24.60
C ALA A 71 -1.44 11.71 -26.01
N ALA A 72 -1.36 12.53 -27.07
CA ALA A 72 -1.40 12.06 -28.45
C ALA A 72 -0.17 11.21 -28.80
N ILE A 73 1.03 11.64 -28.39
CA ILE A 73 2.29 10.91 -28.58
C ILE A 73 2.22 9.54 -27.87
N ASP A 74 1.80 9.49 -26.61
CA ASP A 74 1.65 8.25 -25.85
C ASP A 74 0.65 7.29 -26.55
N PHE A 75 -0.45 7.80 -27.09
CA PHE A 75 -1.40 6.97 -27.83
C PHE A 75 -0.81 6.42 -29.13
N CYS A 76 -0.06 7.22 -29.89
CA CYS A 76 0.63 6.74 -31.09
C CYS A 76 1.68 5.69 -30.76
N GLN A 77 2.46 5.88 -29.69
CA GLN A 77 3.43 4.89 -29.22
C GLN A 77 2.75 3.57 -28.82
N TYR A 78 1.57 3.63 -28.20
CA TYR A 78 0.74 2.45 -27.97
C TYR A 78 0.34 1.75 -29.28
N LEU A 79 -0.10 2.49 -30.30
CA LEU A 79 -0.47 1.91 -31.60
C LEU A 79 0.73 1.24 -32.28
N VAL A 80 1.94 1.81 -32.17
CA VAL A 80 3.15 1.18 -32.68
C VAL A 80 3.44 -0.12 -31.95
N ARG A 81 3.37 -0.14 -30.61
CA ARG A 81 3.63 -1.35 -29.81
C ARG A 81 2.66 -2.48 -30.13
N GLU A 82 1.41 -2.14 -30.42
CA GLU A 82 0.37 -3.10 -30.84
C GLU A 82 0.51 -3.54 -32.31
N GLY A 83 1.51 -3.04 -33.04
CA GLY A 83 1.73 -3.35 -34.46
C GLY A 83 0.68 -2.74 -35.40
N LYS A 84 -0.07 -1.72 -34.94
CA LYS A 84 -1.15 -1.07 -35.72
C LYS A 84 -0.67 0.16 -36.48
N MET A 85 0.50 0.70 -36.13
CA MET A 85 1.14 1.85 -36.76
C MET A 85 2.63 1.56 -36.94
N SER A 86 3.24 2.03 -38.03
CA SER A 86 4.68 1.88 -38.25
C SER A 86 5.46 2.95 -37.48
N GLN A 87 6.60 2.60 -36.87
CA GLN A 87 7.47 3.54 -36.18
C GLN A 87 7.91 4.70 -37.11
N ASN A 88 8.15 4.41 -38.39
CA ASN A 88 8.58 5.40 -39.39
C ASN A 88 7.52 6.48 -39.67
N GLU A 89 6.24 6.19 -39.44
CA GLU A 89 5.17 7.20 -39.58
C GLU A 89 5.18 8.21 -38.43
N LEU A 90 5.75 7.84 -37.29
CA LEU A 90 5.81 8.65 -36.07
C LEU A 90 7.11 9.46 -35.95
N GLU A 91 8.21 9.00 -36.55
CA GLU A 91 9.54 9.65 -36.49
C GLU A 91 9.54 11.16 -36.85
N PRO A 92 8.78 11.67 -37.85
CA PRO A 92 8.75 13.10 -38.16
C PRO A 92 8.18 13.99 -37.04
N TYR A 93 7.52 13.37 -36.06
CA TYR A 93 6.80 14.04 -34.98
C TYR A 93 7.46 13.84 -33.60
N LEU A 94 8.57 13.10 -33.54
CA LEU A 94 9.37 12.86 -32.34
C LEU A 94 10.67 13.70 -32.36
N PRO A 95 11.29 13.96 -31.19
CA PRO A 95 12.57 14.68 -31.13
C PRO A 95 13.67 13.98 -31.95
N SER A 96 14.52 14.75 -32.62
CA SER A 96 15.57 14.25 -33.50
C SER A 96 16.75 13.63 -32.74
N LYS A 97 17.39 12.61 -33.34
CA LYS A 97 18.55 11.86 -32.82
C LYS A 97 19.84 12.68 -32.60
N ASN A 98 19.85 13.98 -32.91
CA ASN A 98 21.05 14.80 -32.91
C ASN A 98 21.05 15.80 -31.76
N SER A 99 21.41 15.34 -30.57
CA SER A 99 21.93 16.20 -29.52
C SER A 99 23.00 15.47 -28.74
N SER A 100 24.24 15.57 -29.22
CA SER A 100 25.43 15.09 -28.52
C SER A 100 26.15 16.23 -27.79
N VAL A 101 26.60 15.91 -26.57
CA VAL A 101 27.66 16.54 -25.75
C VAL A 101 27.30 17.80 -24.96
N LEU A 102 27.31 17.70 -23.61
CA LEU A 102 28.27 18.39 -22.73
C LEU A 102 28.13 17.99 -21.24
N THR A 103 29.28 17.55 -20.71
CA THR A 103 29.84 17.70 -19.34
C THR A 103 28.93 17.98 -18.15
N THR A 104 29.08 17.13 -17.14
CA THR A 104 28.76 17.32 -15.73
C THR A 104 29.02 18.76 -15.25
N GLN A 105 27.95 19.55 -15.19
CA GLN A 105 27.87 20.68 -14.27
C GLN A 105 27.10 20.23 -13.04
N THR A 106 27.77 20.36 -11.91
CA THR A 106 27.26 20.19 -10.54
C THR A 106 25.86 20.80 -10.40
N LEU A 107 24.87 19.94 -10.16
CA LEU A 107 23.55 20.39 -9.71
C LEU A 107 23.72 21.12 -8.38
N GLY A 108 23.23 22.37 -8.34
CA GLY A 108 23.25 23.21 -7.16
C GLY A 108 22.56 22.55 -5.97
N THR A 109 23.21 22.66 -4.83
CA THR A 109 22.68 22.36 -3.50
C THR A 109 21.43 23.19 -3.23
N LEU A 110 20.29 22.51 -3.06
CA LEU A 110 19.08 23.09 -2.49
C LEU A 110 19.11 22.97 -0.96
N PRO A 111 18.45 23.87 -0.22
CA PRO A 111 18.80 24.19 1.16
C PRO A 111 18.52 23.05 2.12
N ALA A 112 19.49 22.80 3.01
CA ALA A 112 19.38 21.86 4.12
C ALA A 112 18.21 22.25 5.04
N GLY A 113 17.32 21.28 5.28
CA GLY A 113 16.24 21.38 6.25
C GLY A 113 16.77 21.46 7.69
N LEU A 114 16.09 22.27 8.49
CA LEU A 114 16.34 22.52 9.90
C LEU A 114 16.28 21.23 10.74
N VAL A 115 17.22 21.11 11.67
CA VAL A 115 17.33 20.04 12.68
C VAL A 115 16.14 20.10 13.66
N PRO A 116 15.50 18.97 14.00
CA PRO A 116 14.39 18.94 14.96
C PRO A 116 14.80 19.31 16.40
N PRO A 117 13.93 19.94 17.22
CA PRO A 117 14.31 20.57 18.49
C PRO A 117 14.41 19.61 19.69
N HIS A 118 14.96 18.40 19.53
CA HIS A 118 15.10 17.44 20.63
C HIS A 118 16.55 17.04 20.96
N MET A 119 17.54 17.78 20.43
CA MET A 119 18.97 17.55 20.68
C MET A 119 19.65 18.69 21.47
N LEU A 120 18.92 19.38 22.34
CA LEU A 120 19.48 20.32 23.32
C LEU A 120 18.93 20.00 24.71
N GLN A 121 19.61 19.12 25.45
CA GLN A 121 19.51 19.06 26.90
C GLN A 121 20.90 19.23 27.49
N HIS A 122 21.15 20.44 27.99
CA HIS A 122 22.30 20.77 28.80
C HIS A 122 22.06 20.38 30.25
N ASN A 123 23.11 19.83 30.85
CA ASN A 123 23.32 19.64 32.28
C ASN A 123 23.01 20.91 33.09
N THR A 124 22.17 20.78 34.12
CA THR A 124 22.24 21.62 35.32
C THR A 124 21.97 20.77 36.56
N THR A 125 23.03 20.59 37.34
CA THR A 125 23.05 20.13 38.72
C THR A 125 22.44 21.18 39.64
N THR A 126 21.43 20.82 40.42
CA THR A 126 21.11 21.48 41.71
C THR A 126 20.58 20.44 42.68
N ASN A 127 21.33 20.26 43.77
CA ASN A 127 20.93 19.55 44.98
C ASN A 127 19.80 20.32 45.66
N ASP A 128 18.66 19.67 45.92
CA ASP A 128 17.79 20.01 47.03
C ASP A 128 17.19 18.72 47.61
N ALA A 129 17.50 18.49 48.88
CA ALA A 129 17.13 17.30 49.63
C ALA A 129 15.67 17.41 50.12
N ILE A 130 14.82 16.48 49.66
CA ILE A 130 13.46 16.27 50.19
C ILE A 130 13.56 15.17 51.26
N PRO A 131 13.04 15.37 52.49
CA PRO A 131 13.11 14.37 53.54
C PRO A 131 12.19 13.17 53.21
N PRO A 132 12.55 11.94 53.63
CA PRO A 132 11.81 10.74 53.28
C PRO A 132 10.43 10.73 53.97
N PRO A 133 9.35 10.29 53.28
CA PRO A 133 8.08 10.10 53.93
C PRO A 133 8.17 8.92 54.92
N ALA A 134 7.55 9.09 56.09
CA ALA A 134 7.51 8.09 57.15
C ALA A 134 6.95 6.76 56.62
N LEU A 135 7.64 5.66 56.94
CA LEU A 135 7.18 4.30 56.69
C LEU A 135 5.86 4.06 57.43
N LEU A 136 4.77 3.99 56.67
CA LEU A 136 3.50 3.49 57.18
C LEU A 136 3.63 1.98 57.48
N PRO A 137 3.09 1.49 58.60
CA PRO A 137 3.16 0.08 58.96
C PRO A 137 2.44 -0.78 57.92
N TYR A 138 3.10 -1.87 57.51
CA TYR A 138 2.59 -2.87 56.59
C TYR A 138 1.24 -3.43 57.09
N GLN A 139 0.15 -3.10 56.40
CA GLN A 139 -1.14 -3.74 56.60
C GLN A 139 -1.17 -5.06 55.81
N PRO A 140 -1.47 -6.20 56.46
CA PRO A 140 -1.55 -7.48 55.77
C PRO A 140 -2.84 -7.53 54.95
N GLY A 141 -2.68 -7.52 53.62
CA GLY A 141 -3.73 -7.79 52.64
C GLY A 141 -4.43 -6.54 52.08
N PRO A 142 -4.85 -6.56 50.81
CA PRO A 142 -5.57 -5.44 50.23
C PRO A 142 -6.92 -5.26 50.97
N PRO A 143 -7.35 -4.02 51.26
CA PRO A 143 -8.63 -3.75 51.92
C PRO A 143 -9.79 -4.37 51.12
N SER A 144 -10.84 -4.85 51.79
CA SER A 144 -12.01 -5.51 51.16
C SER A 144 -12.61 -4.71 49.99
N HIS A 145 -12.57 -3.39 50.09
CA HIS A 145 -12.98 -2.45 49.04
C HIS A 145 -12.19 -2.60 47.72
N TYR A 146 -10.92 -2.97 47.78
CA TYR A 146 -10.08 -3.19 46.58
C TYR A 146 -10.50 -4.46 45.82
N LEU A 147 -10.83 -5.54 46.54
CA LEU A 147 -11.35 -6.76 45.93
C LEU A 147 -12.72 -6.52 45.30
N GLU A 148 -13.59 -5.76 45.96
CA GLU A 148 -14.91 -5.39 45.44
C GLU A 148 -14.80 -4.48 44.19
N GLN A 149 -13.83 -3.56 44.16
CA GLN A 149 -13.53 -2.72 43.00
C GLN A 149 -12.99 -3.53 41.81
N ILE A 150 -12.19 -4.57 42.06
CA ILE A 150 -11.74 -5.50 41.03
C ILE A 150 -12.90 -6.34 40.49
N HIS A 151 -13.77 -6.86 41.35
CA HIS A 151 -14.92 -7.66 40.95
C HIS A 151 -15.95 -6.86 40.15
N SER A 152 -16.29 -5.65 40.61
CA SER A 152 -17.15 -4.72 39.89
C SER A 152 -16.53 -4.28 38.56
N GLY A 153 -15.24 -3.95 38.54
CA GLY A 153 -14.52 -3.63 37.30
C GLY A 153 -14.50 -4.79 36.30
N ARG A 154 -14.34 -6.04 36.75
CA ARG A 154 -14.45 -7.22 35.89
C ARG A 154 -15.85 -7.40 35.33
N LYS A 155 -16.89 -7.29 36.16
CA LYS A 155 -18.27 -7.43 35.70
C LYS A 155 -18.65 -6.37 34.66
N MET A 156 -18.22 -5.12 34.87
CA MET A 156 -18.41 -4.05 33.89
C MET A 156 -17.68 -4.34 32.58
N LEU A 157 -16.46 -4.88 32.64
CA LEU A 157 -15.71 -5.26 31.44
C LEU A 157 -16.42 -6.38 30.67
N GLU A 158 -16.93 -7.41 31.35
CA GLU A 158 -17.71 -8.48 30.72
C GLU A 158 -18.99 -7.92 30.05
N GLU A 159 -19.71 -7.01 30.71
CA GLU A 159 -20.90 -6.37 30.15
C GLU A 159 -20.59 -5.50 28.92
N GLN A 160 -19.41 -4.86 28.90
CA GLN A 160 -18.93 -4.08 27.75
C GLN A 160 -18.50 -4.99 26.58
N GLU A 161 -17.81 -6.09 26.85
CA GLU A 161 -17.43 -7.08 25.83
C GLU A 161 -18.65 -7.77 25.20
N GLU A 162 -19.78 -7.85 25.92
CA GLU A 162 -21.03 -8.40 25.40
C GLU A 162 -21.89 -7.39 24.60
N SER A 163 -21.46 -6.13 24.50
CA SER A 163 -22.18 -5.09 23.76
C SER A 163 -22.03 -5.27 22.24
N ASP A 164 -23.14 -5.50 21.55
CA ASP A 164 -23.18 -5.69 20.11
C ASP A 164 -24.04 -4.60 19.43
N THR A 165 -23.38 -3.71 18.70
CA THR A 165 -24.02 -2.58 18.01
C THR A 165 -24.42 -2.90 16.57
N ASN A 166 -23.91 -3.98 15.99
CA ASN A 166 -24.04 -4.27 14.55
C ASN A 166 -24.82 -5.55 14.22
N ALA A 167 -25.47 -6.19 15.20
CA ALA A 167 -26.29 -7.39 14.98
C ALA A 167 -27.31 -7.26 13.82
N ALA A 168 -27.89 -6.09 13.61
CA ALA A 168 -28.93 -5.86 12.59
C ALA A 168 -28.44 -6.15 11.14
N ILE A 169 -27.18 -5.85 10.83
CA ILE A 169 -26.59 -6.13 9.50
C ILE A 169 -26.12 -7.58 9.34
N HIS A 170 -26.12 -8.35 10.43
CA HIS A 170 -25.64 -9.72 10.49
C HIS A 170 -26.77 -10.72 10.82
N GLY A 171 -27.98 -10.46 10.34
CA GLY A 171 -29.11 -11.37 10.55
C GLY A 171 -29.56 -11.46 12.00
N ASN A 172 -29.37 -10.39 12.80
CA ASN A 172 -29.70 -10.34 14.22
C ASN A 172 -28.97 -11.38 15.10
N TRP A 173 -27.84 -11.93 14.63
CA TRP A 173 -26.97 -12.78 15.45
C TRP A 173 -26.13 -11.94 16.40
N THR A 174 -26.22 -12.26 17.70
CA THR A 174 -25.57 -11.59 18.82
C THR A 174 -24.71 -12.56 19.64
N ILE A 175 -23.87 -12.02 20.53
CA ILE A 175 -23.01 -12.84 21.40
C ILE A 175 -23.81 -13.79 22.32
N GLU A 176 -25.05 -13.42 22.66
CA GLU A 176 -25.92 -14.20 23.55
C GLU A 176 -26.54 -15.42 22.83
N ASN A 177 -26.93 -15.28 21.56
CA ASN A 177 -27.67 -16.32 20.82
C ASN A 177 -26.78 -17.17 19.88
N ALA A 178 -25.62 -16.65 19.46
CA ALA A 178 -24.78 -17.30 18.45
C ALA A 178 -24.18 -18.63 18.93
N LYS A 179 -23.68 -18.71 20.17
CA LYS A 179 -23.03 -19.94 20.67
C LYS A 179 -23.98 -21.14 20.68
N GLY A 180 -25.22 -20.94 21.14
CA GLY A 180 -26.25 -21.98 21.10
C GLY A 180 -26.59 -22.42 19.69
N ARG A 181 -26.71 -21.46 18.75
CA ARG A 181 -26.97 -21.77 17.34
C ARG A 181 -25.83 -22.56 16.69
N LEU A 182 -24.59 -22.18 16.97
CA LEU A 182 -23.42 -22.87 16.43
C LEU A 182 -23.36 -24.32 16.91
N HIS A 183 -23.63 -24.56 18.21
CA HIS A 183 -23.67 -25.92 18.76
C HIS A 183 -24.73 -26.78 18.07
N GLN A 184 -25.94 -26.25 17.84
CA GLN A 184 -26.99 -26.96 17.09
C GLN A 184 -26.53 -27.32 15.66
N TYR A 185 -25.87 -26.38 14.98
CA TYR A 185 -25.34 -26.61 13.64
C TYR A 185 -24.25 -27.69 13.63
N LEU A 186 -23.30 -27.63 14.57
CA LEU A 186 -22.22 -28.62 14.70
C LEU A 186 -22.79 -30.02 15.00
N GLN A 187 -23.75 -30.12 15.91
CA GLN A 187 -24.40 -31.37 16.27
C GLN A 187 -25.17 -31.96 15.08
N LYS A 188 -25.95 -31.14 14.36
CA LYS A 188 -26.68 -31.58 13.16
C LYS A 188 -25.76 -32.14 12.07
N ASN A 189 -24.53 -31.61 11.97
CA ASN A 189 -23.56 -31.99 10.94
C ASN A 189 -22.50 -32.99 11.43
N ASN A 190 -22.61 -33.51 12.66
CA ASN A 190 -21.62 -34.40 13.28
C ASN A 190 -20.20 -33.81 13.26
N LEU A 191 -20.06 -32.53 13.58
CA LEU A 191 -18.78 -31.81 13.61
C LEU A 191 -18.29 -31.64 15.06
N PRO A 192 -16.97 -31.66 15.30
CA PRO A 192 -16.40 -31.51 16.63
C PRO A 192 -16.63 -30.10 17.18
N GLN A 193 -16.89 -30.01 18.48
CA GLN A 193 -17.15 -28.75 19.20
C GLN A 193 -15.97 -28.40 20.12
N GLU A 194 -14.75 -28.52 19.61
CA GLU A 194 -13.54 -28.30 20.40
C GLU A 194 -12.90 -26.96 20.03
N TYR A 195 -13.01 -26.00 20.96
CA TYR A 195 -12.32 -24.72 20.85
C TYR A 195 -10.88 -24.90 21.29
N LYS A 196 -9.94 -24.43 20.47
CA LYS A 196 -8.55 -24.32 20.86
C LYS A 196 -8.35 -22.98 21.57
N TYR A 197 -7.87 -23.03 22.80
CA TYR A 197 -7.61 -21.82 23.61
C TYR A 197 -6.12 -21.50 23.68
N THR A 198 -5.78 -20.23 23.53
CA THR A 198 -4.42 -19.74 23.73
C THR A 198 -4.44 -18.54 24.68
N ALA A 199 -3.68 -18.61 25.77
CA ALA A 199 -3.57 -17.47 26.68
C ALA A 199 -2.54 -16.47 26.14
N SER A 200 -2.80 -15.18 26.30
CA SER A 200 -1.92 -14.10 25.87
C SER A 200 -1.83 -13.01 26.94
N GLY A 201 -0.68 -12.35 26.99
CA GLY A 201 -0.37 -11.34 28.00
C GLY A 201 0.24 -11.92 29.29
N PRO A 202 0.77 -11.05 30.16
CA PRO A 202 1.33 -11.43 31.45
C PRO A 202 0.24 -11.93 32.41
N ASP A 203 0.61 -12.64 33.47
CA ASP A 203 -0.36 -13.29 34.37
C ASP A 203 -1.37 -12.33 35.01
N ASN A 204 -0.98 -11.08 35.24
CA ASN A 204 -1.83 -10.02 35.79
C ASN A 204 -2.79 -9.38 34.75
N LEU A 205 -2.59 -9.62 33.46
CA LEU A 205 -3.39 -9.08 32.33
C LEU A 205 -3.73 -10.18 31.31
N ARG A 206 -3.91 -11.41 31.81
CA ARG A 206 -4.12 -12.57 30.95
C ARG A 206 -5.44 -12.47 30.20
N THR A 207 -5.35 -12.56 28.88
CA THR A 207 -6.48 -12.69 27.96
C THR A 207 -6.45 -14.05 27.27
N PHE A 208 -7.56 -14.44 26.66
CA PHE A 208 -7.68 -15.71 25.97
C PHE A 208 -8.12 -15.51 24.54
N PHE A 209 -7.48 -16.22 23.62
CA PHE A 209 -7.95 -16.44 22.26
C PHE A 209 -8.70 -17.76 22.20
N ALA A 210 -9.82 -17.79 21.46
CA ALA A 210 -10.54 -19.00 21.10
C ALA A 210 -10.53 -19.17 19.57
N GLU A 211 -10.08 -20.33 19.11
CA GLU A 211 -9.98 -20.70 17.70
C GLU A 211 -10.88 -21.90 17.40
N LEU A 212 -11.64 -21.83 16.30
CA LEU A 212 -12.46 -22.93 15.81
C LEU A 212 -12.52 -22.92 14.28
N SER A 213 -12.34 -24.10 13.66
CA SER A 213 -12.43 -24.32 12.22
C SER A 213 -13.54 -25.30 11.90
N ILE A 214 -14.36 -25.02 10.89
CA ILE A 214 -15.51 -25.85 10.51
C ILE A 214 -15.47 -26.07 9.00
N TYR A 215 -15.44 -27.33 8.57
CA TYR A 215 -15.56 -27.68 7.15
C TYR A 215 -17.03 -27.77 6.73
N ILE A 216 -17.41 -26.97 5.74
CA ILE A 216 -18.76 -26.88 5.19
C ILE A 216 -18.82 -27.71 3.92
N ARG A 217 -19.49 -28.87 3.99
CA ARG A 217 -19.65 -29.79 2.85
C ARG A 217 -20.39 -29.16 1.67
N GLU A 218 -21.43 -28.38 1.94
CA GLU A 218 -22.26 -27.73 0.90
C GLU A 218 -21.48 -26.72 0.04
N ARG A 219 -20.39 -26.15 0.58
CA ARG A 219 -19.55 -25.16 -0.11
C ARG A 219 -18.15 -25.69 -0.45
N ASN A 220 -17.83 -26.92 -0.06
CA ASN A 220 -16.48 -27.48 -0.11
C ASN A 220 -15.41 -26.50 0.43
N GLN A 221 -15.69 -25.87 1.58
CA GLN A 221 -14.87 -24.81 2.13
C GLN A 221 -14.79 -24.93 3.66
N THR A 222 -13.60 -24.70 4.21
CA THR A 222 -13.42 -24.53 5.67
C THR A 222 -13.58 -23.06 6.04
N ILE A 223 -14.46 -22.77 7.00
CA ILE A 223 -14.52 -21.46 7.66
C ILE A 223 -13.73 -21.51 8.96
N TYR A 224 -13.19 -20.37 9.35
CA TYR A 224 -12.33 -20.23 10.52
C TYR A 224 -12.70 -18.95 11.28
N ALA A 225 -12.65 -19.01 12.61
CA ALA A 225 -12.69 -17.83 13.44
C ALA A 225 -11.67 -17.93 14.57
N ARG A 226 -11.12 -16.77 14.91
CA ARG A 226 -10.22 -16.55 16.03
C ARG A 226 -10.58 -15.22 16.67
N GLU A 227 -11.02 -15.27 17.91
CA GLU A 227 -11.43 -14.08 18.64
C GLU A 227 -10.79 -14.05 20.03
N ASN A 228 -10.59 -12.85 20.56
CA ASN A 228 -10.07 -12.64 21.91
C ASN A 228 -11.19 -12.37 22.91
N GLY A 229 -10.87 -12.50 24.19
CA GLY A 229 -11.71 -12.07 25.29
C GLY A 229 -10.95 -12.10 26.61
N SER A 230 -11.46 -11.35 27.59
CA SER A 230 -10.92 -11.35 28.96
C SER A 230 -10.95 -12.74 29.62
N THR A 231 -11.98 -13.54 29.33
CA THR A 231 -12.14 -14.92 29.81
C THR A 231 -12.27 -15.90 28.65
N LYS A 232 -11.97 -17.19 28.91
CA LYS A 232 -12.23 -18.27 27.93
C LYS A 232 -13.69 -18.31 27.49
N GLN A 233 -14.63 -18.00 28.39
CA GLN A 233 -16.05 -18.00 28.07
C GLN A 233 -16.39 -16.93 27.03
N ILE A 234 -15.94 -15.69 27.26
CA ILE A 234 -16.20 -14.58 26.34
C ILE A 234 -15.50 -14.81 25.00
N ALA A 235 -14.23 -15.20 25.01
CA ALA A 235 -13.50 -15.54 23.79
C ALA A 235 -14.24 -16.59 22.95
N SER A 236 -14.78 -17.64 23.58
CA SER A 236 -15.56 -18.67 22.88
C SER A 236 -16.90 -18.16 22.35
N LYS A 237 -17.59 -17.26 23.07
CA LYS A 237 -18.84 -16.65 22.60
C LYS A 237 -18.58 -15.75 21.38
N SER A 238 -17.53 -14.92 21.42
CA SER A 238 -17.10 -14.07 20.30
C SER A 238 -16.71 -14.91 19.08
N CYS A 239 -15.90 -15.97 19.29
CA CYS A 239 -15.52 -16.91 18.24
C CYS A 239 -16.76 -17.58 17.61
N SER A 240 -17.75 -17.95 18.44
CA SER A 240 -19.02 -18.50 17.96
C SER A 240 -19.81 -17.49 17.12
N LEU A 241 -19.86 -16.24 17.58
CA LEU A 241 -20.53 -15.14 16.89
C LEU A 241 -19.92 -14.92 15.50
N ALA A 242 -18.59 -14.87 15.40
CA ALA A 242 -17.89 -14.73 14.13
C ALA A 242 -18.25 -15.85 13.14
N LEU A 243 -18.25 -17.12 13.59
CA LEU A 243 -18.62 -18.26 12.73
C LEU A 243 -20.09 -18.24 12.31
N VAL A 244 -21.00 -17.94 13.23
CA VAL A 244 -22.45 -17.86 12.91
C VAL A 244 -22.72 -16.75 11.91
N ARG A 245 -22.08 -15.58 12.07
CA ARG A 245 -22.21 -14.48 11.11
C ARG A 245 -21.63 -14.85 9.74
N GLN A 246 -20.52 -15.58 9.68
CA GLN A 246 -19.99 -16.13 8.43
C GLN A 246 -20.98 -17.12 7.79
N LEU A 247 -21.54 -18.06 8.55
CA LEU A 247 -22.54 -19.02 8.05
C LEU A 247 -23.79 -18.31 7.51
N TYR A 248 -24.23 -17.23 8.18
CA TYR A 248 -25.36 -16.41 7.73
C TYR A 248 -25.06 -15.74 6.39
N HIS A 249 -23.91 -15.08 6.25
CA HIS A 249 -23.50 -14.42 5.00
C HIS A 249 -23.22 -15.41 3.85
N LEU A 250 -22.89 -16.66 4.18
CA LEU A 250 -22.78 -17.76 3.22
C LEU A 250 -24.15 -18.38 2.83
N ASN A 251 -25.24 -17.87 3.41
CA ASN A 251 -26.62 -18.36 3.24
C ASN A 251 -26.82 -19.83 3.67
N ILE A 252 -26.06 -20.28 4.67
CA ILE A 252 -26.17 -21.65 5.23
C ILE A 252 -27.16 -21.67 6.40
N ILE A 253 -27.24 -20.56 7.14
CA ILE A 253 -28.22 -20.37 8.20
C ILE A 253 -29.05 -19.11 7.95
N GLU A 254 -30.29 -19.15 8.41
CA GLU A 254 -31.20 -18.00 8.37
C GLU A 254 -30.85 -16.94 9.42
N GLY A 255 -31.44 -15.75 9.28
CA GLY A 255 -31.37 -14.71 10.30
C GLY A 255 -32.16 -15.11 11.55
N TYR A 256 -31.71 -14.66 12.72
CA TYR A 256 -32.41 -14.86 13.98
C TYR A 256 -33.74 -14.10 13.99
N THR A 257 -34.84 -14.85 14.16
CA THR A 257 -36.22 -14.35 14.18
C THR A 257 -36.79 -14.16 15.59
N GLY A 258 -36.06 -14.57 16.63
CA GLY A 258 -36.52 -14.45 18.01
C GLY A 258 -36.53 -13.01 18.51
N GLU A 259 -37.35 -12.74 19.53
CA GLU A 259 -37.41 -11.43 20.16
C GLU A 259 -36.05 -11.09 20.81
N LYS A 260 -35.57 -9.86 20.57
CA LYS A 260 -34.38 -9.35 21.25
C LYS A 260 -34.73 -9.17 22.72
N LYS A 261 -33.94 -9.74 23.63
CA LYS A 261 -33.96 -9.30 25.03
C LYS A 261 -33.57 -7.83 25.05
N LYS A 262 -34.56 -6.94 25.19
CA LYS A 262 -34.30 -5.55 25.52
C LYS A 262 -33.70 -5.58 26.92
N LYS A 263 -32.36 -5.45 27.04
CA LYS A 263 -31.74 -5.14 28.33
C LYS A 263 -32.51 -3.95 28.90
N GLN A 264 -32.98 -4.06 30.15
CA GLN A 264 -33.68 -2.96 30.80
C GLN A 264 -32.75 -1.76 30.75
N ILE A 265 -33.10 -0.77 29.94
CA ILE A 265 -32.32 0.46 29.83
C ILE A 265 -32.48 1.11 31.19
N GLU A 266 -31.39 1.14 31.96
CA GLU A 266 -31.31 1.92 33.19
C GLU A 266 -31.61 3.37 32.78
N LYS A 267 -32.81 3.85 33.10
CA LYS A 267 -33.25 5.18 32.71
C LYS A 267 -32.39 6.17 33.49
N THR A 268 -31.36 6.69 32.85
CA THR A 268 -30.58 7.81 33.38
C THR A 268 -31.51 8.97 33.68
N THR A 269 -31.22 9.72 34.74
CA THR A 269 -32.01 10.89 35.10
C THR A 269 -31.96 11.90 33.94
N PRO A 270 -33.12 12.43 33.47
CA PRO A 270 -33.13 13.38 32.37
C PRO A 270 -32.26 14.59 32.69
N PHE A 271 -31.26 14.85 31.85
CA PHE A 271 -30.44 16.05 31.96
C PHE A 271 -31.23 17.24 31.39
N ARG A 272 -31.58 18.20 32.25
CA ARG A 272 -32.32 19.40 31.82
C ARG A 272 -31.38 20.32 31.03
N VAL A 273 -31.66 20.47 29.75
CA VAL A 273 -31.00 21.44 28.88
C VAL A 273 -31.94 22.63 28.70
N ASN A 274 -31.43 23.84 28.95
CA ASN A 274 -32.15 25.08 28.70
C ASN A 274 -31.40 25.86 27.62
N VAL A 275 -32.10 26.34 26.60
CA VAL A 275 -31.51 27.04 25.45
C VAL A 275 -31.97 28.49 25.47
N SER A 276 -31.08 29.45 25.20
CA SER A 276 -31.45 30.86 25.14
C SER A 276 -32.26 31.18 23.88
N ASN A 277 -33.13 32.20 23.96
CA ASN A 277 -33.97 32.59 22.83
C ASN A 277 -33.17 33.01 21.59
N GLU A 278 -31.99 33.61 21.78
CA GLU A 278 -31.08 33.99 20.68
C GLU A 278 -30.65 32.77 19.83
N ILE A 279 -30.34 31.64 20.49
CA ILE A 279 -29.93 30.40 19.81
C ILE A 279 -31.13 29.77 19.10
N VAL A 280 -32.34 29.86 19.68
CA VAL A 280 -33.56 29.36 19.04
C VAL A 280 -33.85 30.13 17.76
N GLU A 281 -33.74 31.46 17.78
CA GLU A 281 -33.92 32.31 16.61
C GLU A 281 -32.84 32.08 15.53
N GLU A 282 -31.60 31.80 15.92
CA GLU A 282 -30.55 31.39 14.98
C GLU A 282 -30.83 30.02 14.35
N LEU A 283 -31.31 29.06 15.14
CA LEU A 283 -31.67 27.73 14.68
C LEU A 283 -32.85 27.76 13.70
N ASP A 284 -33.88 28.57 13.97
CA ASP A 284 -35.01 28.79 13.07
C ASP A 284 -34.55 29.41 11.73
N ARG A 285 -33.61 30.35 11.76
CA ARG A 285 -33.01 30.92 10.54
C ARG A 285 -32.29 29.85 9.71
N VAL A 286 -31.52 28.96 10.35
CA VAL A 286 -30.81 27.86 9.67
C VAL A 286 -31.80 26.84 9.09
N ILE A 287 -32.83 26.48 9.84
CA ILE A 287 -33.90 25.57 9.37
C ILE A 287 -34.58 26.14 8.12
N GLN A 288 -34.90 27.43 8.13
CA GLN A 288 -35.49 28.11 6.97
C GLN A 288 -34.51 28.19 5.78
N LEU A 289 -33.24 28.53 6.04
CA LEU A 289 -32.21 28.66 5.00
C LEU A 289 -31.99 27.35 4.22
N PHE A 290 -31.94 26.22 4.92
CA PHE A 290 -31.75 24.90 4.32
C PHE A 290 -33.07 24.17 4.03
N ASN A 291 -34.22 24.82 4.26
CA ASN A 291 -35.57 24.27 4.07
C ASN A 291 -35.77 22.91 4.76
N ILE A 292 -35.25 22.78 5.99
CA ILE A 292 -35.33 21.55 6.78
C ILE A 292 -36.73 21.47 7.40
N GLN A 293 -37.41 20.32 7.30
CA GLN A 293 -38.68 20.08 7.98
C GLN A 293 -38.45 19.38 9.33
N PRO A 294 -38.59 20.08 10.47
CA PRO A 294 -38.38 19.46 11.78
C PRO A 294 -39.48 18.44 12.10
N ILE A 295 -39.11 17.36 12.79
CA ILE A 295 -40.07 16.36 13.28
C ILE A 295 -40.77 16.91 14.52
N VAL A 296 -42.09 16.99 14.46
CA VAL A 296 -42.92 17.39 15.61
C VAL A 296 -43.23 16.15 16.43
N ILE A 297 -42.76 16.10 17.69
CA ILE A 297 -43.13 15.05 18.63
C ILE A 297 -44.44 15.46 19.33
N ASN A 298 -45.45 14.59 19.29
CA ASN A 298 -46.67 14.78 20.06
C ASN A 298 -46.40 14.51 21.56
N GLU A 299 -46.82 15.43 22.43
CA GLU A 299 -46.62 15.35 23.89
C GLU A 299 -47.23 14.09 24.54
N GLN A 300 -48.14 13.39 23.85
CA GLN A 300 -48.80 12.16 24.32
C GLN A 300 -47.96 10.88 24.12
N GLN A 301 -46.91 10.92 23.28
CA GLN A 301 -45.96 9.82 23.07
C GLN A 301 -44.52 10.34 23.11
N PRO A 302 -43.88 10.39 24.30
CA PRO A 302 -42.55 10.98 24.47
C PRO A 302 -41.39 10.16 23.85
N THR A 303 -41.67 8.99 23.28
CA THR A 303 -40.68 8.12 22.65
C THR A 303 -40.91 8.05 21.14
N GLY A 304 -40.33 9.00 20.41
CA GLY A 304 -40.33 9.03 18.94
C GLY A 304 -38.91 9.17 18.40
N SER A 305 -38.68 8.70 17.18
CA SER A 305 -37.41 8.93 16.48
C SER A 305 -37.36 10.36 15.95
N LEU A 306 -36.29 11.09 16.25
CA LEU A 306 -36.00 12.41 15.69
C LEU A 306 -35.19 12.35 14.37
N LEU A 307 -35.03 11.15 13.79
CA LEU A 307 -34.34 10.98 12.52
C LEU A 307 -35.16 11.59 11.37
N ASN A 308 -34.73 12.74 10.86
CA ASN A 308 -35.32 13.37 9.69
C ASN A 308 -34.92 12.63 8.40
N PRO A 309 -35.86 12.03 7.65
CA PRO A 309 -35.56 11.32 6.40
C PRO A 309 -35.33 12.26 5.20
N GLN A 310 -35.39 13.58 5.39
CA GLN A 310 -35.23 14.55 4.30
C GLN A 310 -33.82 14.49 3.70
N ILE A 311 -33.77 14.18 2.40
CA ILE A 311 -32.54 14.19 1.62
C ILE A 311 -32.35 15.62 1.10
N LEU A 312 -31.42 16.37 1.71
CA LEU A 312 -31.13 17.77 1.35
C LEU A 312 -30.41 17.91 0.00
N GLU A 313 -29.63 16.90 -0.38
CA GLU A 313 -28.91 16.87 -1.65
C GLU A 313 -28.81 15.43 -2.14
N ARG A 314 -29.16 15.19 -3.42
CA ARG A 314 -28.88 13.93 -4.08
C ARG A 314 -27.58 14.09 -4.84
N PHE A 315 -26.50 13.55 -4.29
CA PHE A 315 -25.28 13.35 -5.06
C PHE A 315 -25.61 12.41 -6.23
N PRO A 316 -25.18 12.71 -7.46
CA PRO A 316 -25.30 11.75 -8.55
C PRO A 316 -24.64 10.45 -8.08
N SER A 317 -25.37 9.34 -8.22
CA SER A 317 -24.81 8.01 -7.98
C SER A 317 -23.50 7.93 -8.74
N SER A 318 -22.40 7.57 -8.05
CA SER A 318 -21.13 7.36 -8.72
C SER A 318 -21.37 6.37 -9.87
N GLU A 319 -21.25 6.84 -11.11
CA GLU A 319 -21.41 5.98 -12.26
C GLU A 319 -20.34 4.91 -12.16
N ARG A 320 -20.77 3.65 -12.07
CA ARG A 320 -19.87 2.51 -12.08
C ARG A 320 -19.18 2.54 -13.45
N ARG A 321 -17.97 3.11 -13.51
CA ARG A 321 -17.16 3.12 -14.73
C ARG A 321 -17.08 1.67 -15.21
N THR A 322 -17.74 1.37 -16.32
CA THR A 322 -18.03 0.00 -16.80
C THR A 322 -16.78 -0.71 -17.34
N ILE A 323 -15.67 0.00 -17.44
CA ILE A 323 -14.38 -0.58 -17.75
C ILE A 323 -13.88 -1.20 -16.45
N LEU A 324 -13.75 -2.53 -16.41
CA LEU A 324 -12.88 -3.22 -15.47
C LEU A 324 -11.49 -2.60 -15.59
N SER A 325 -11.25 -1.48 -14.90
CA SER A 325 -10.02 -0.71 -15.03
C SER A 325 -8.98 -1.39 -14.18
N ILE A 326 -8.41 -2.46 -14.73
CA ILE A 326 -7.15 -3.01 -14.26
C ILE A 326 -6.17 -1.82 -14.17
N ILE A 327 -5.41 -1.78 -13.07
CA ILE A 327 -4.44 -0.71 -12.82
C ILE A 327 -3.56 -0.54 -14.05
N GLN A 328 -3.53 0.65 -14.63
CA GLN A 328 -2.85 0.86 -15.90
C GLN A 328 -1.34 0.65 -15.75
N TRP A 329 -0.79 -0.14 -16.67
CA TRP A 329 0.63 -0.39 -16.77
C TRP A 329 1.12 -0.21 -18.20
N VAL A 330 2.34 0.29 -18.32
CA VAL A 330 3.06 0.50 -19.57
C VAL A 330 4.54 0.23 -19.25
N PRO A 331 5.30 -0.44 -20.13
CA PRO A 331 6.75 -0.52 -19.98
C PRO A 331 7.38 0.88 -19.94
N PRO A 332 8.66 1.02 -19.58
CA PRO A 332 9.37 2.30 -19.68
C PRO A 332 9.25 2.93 -21.07
N ILE A 333 8.88 4.21 -21.08
CA ILE A 333 8.66 5.03 -22.27
C ILE A 333 9.49 6.32 -22.16
N PRO A 334 9.89 6.93 -23.28
CA PRO A 334 10.62 8.20 -23.27
C PRO A 334 9.74 9.33 -22.70
N ASN A 335 10.39 10.40 -22.24
CA ASN A 335 9.74 11.56 -21.63
C ASN A 335 8.73 11.20 -20.49
N TRP A 336 9.02 10.19 -19.68
CA TRP A 336 8.19 9.83 -18.54
C TRP A 336 9.01 9.57 -17.30
N ASN A 337 8.63 10.21 -16.19
CA ASN A 337 9.17 9.90 -14.88
C ASN A 337 8.21 8.97 -14.12
N PRO A 338 8.57 7.68 -13.95
CA PRO A 338 7.71 6.72 -13.27
C PRO A 338 7.58 7.01 -11.78
N TRP A 339 8.51 7.74 -11.17
CA TRP A 339 8.54 7.99 -9.72
C TRP A 339 7.49 8.99 -9.27
N ILE A 340 7.24 9.99 -10.10
CA ILE A 340 6.24 11.06 -9.88
C ILE A 340 5.03 10.95 -10.83
N SER A 341 4.93 9.88 -11.63
CA SER A 341 3.85 9.64 -12.60
C SER A 341 3.55 10.84 -13.52
N SER A 342 4.60 11.48 -14.07
CA SER A 342 4.43 12.63 -14.96
C SER A 342 5.52 12.72 -16.02
N ASN A 343 5.22 13.44 -17.11
CA ASN A 343 6.19 13.72 -18.16
C ASN A 343 7.30 14.66 -17.67
N ILE A 344 8.45 14.57 -18.34
CA ILE A 344 9.66 15.34 -18.04
C ILE A 344 9.64 16.61 -18.92
N ASP A 345 9.25 17.74 -18.35
CA ASP A 345 9.09 18.97 -19.14
C ASP A 345 10.44 19.66 -19.47
N GLU A 346 11.48 19.43 -18.67
CA GLU A 346 12.76 20.16 -18.75
C GLU A 346 13.98 19.24 -18.74
N GLY A 347 15.08 19.68 -19.35
CA GLY A 347 16.37 19.00 -19.35
C GLY A 347 16.56 18.01 -20.50
N PRO A 348 17.76 17.40 -20.60
CA PRO A 348 18.13 16.53 -21.73
C PRO A 348 17.24 15.29 -21.85
N LEU A 349 16.68 14.80 -20.73
CA LEU A 349 15.82 13.63 -20.70
C LEU A 349 14.42 13.87 -21.29
N ALA A 350 14.01 15.12 -21.48
CA ALA A 350 12.71 15.45 -22.09
C ALA A 350 12.66 15.04 -23.58
N THR A 351 13.81 15.08 -24.26
CA THR A 351 13.94 14.81 -25.69
C THR A 351 14.82 13.60 -26.03
N ALA A 352 15.56 13.06 -25.06
CA ALA A 352 16.44 11.92 -25.30
C ALA A 352 15.66 10.63 -25.64
N THR A 353 16.24 9.81 -26.52
CA THR A 353 15.70 8.48 -26.81
C THR A 353 16.15 7.47 -25.75
N MET A 354 15.44 6.34 -25.66
CA MET A 354 15.75 5.29 -24.68
C MET A 354 17.14 4.68 -24.92
N GLU A 355 17.59 4.60 -26.17
CA GLU A 355 18.92 4.10 -26.55
C GLU A 355 20.01 5.06 -26.06
N SER A 356 19.87 6.36 -26.32
CA SER A 356 20.82 7.38 -25.85
C SER A 356 20.92 7.38 -24.32
N ILE A 357 19.79 7.29 -23.62
CA ILE A 357 19.78 7.22 -22.15
C ILE A 357 20.51 5.95 -21.69
N SER A 358 20.28 4.81 -22.34
CA SER A 358 20.91 3.54 -21.97
C SER A 358 22.42 3.55 -22.20
N GLU A 359 22.88 4.13 -23.31
CA GLU A 359 24.31 4.31 -23.60
C GLU A 359 24.97 5.22 -22.57
N ASP A 360 24.32 6.33 -22.20
CA ASP A 360 24.84 7.25 -21.19
C ASP A 360 24.91 6.60 -19.80
N LEU A 361 23.90 5.79 -19.43
CA LEU A 361 23.90 5.01 -18.19
C LEU A 361 25.04 3.99 -18.16
N ASN A 362 25.24 3.24 -19.24
CA ASN A 362 26.33 2.27 -19.34
C ASN A 362 27.69 2.97 -19.28
N ARG A 363 27.85 4.07 -20.02
CA ARG A 363 29.08 4.88 -20.00
C ARG A 363 29.37 5.43 -18.60
N ALA A 364 28.36 5.93 -17.89
CA ALA A 364 28.50 6.41 -16.52
C ALA A 364 28.93 5.29 -15.56
N GLU A 365 28.38 4.07 -15.72
CA GLU A 365 28.78 2.92 -14.90
C GLU A 365 30.19 2.44 -15.24
N GLN A 366 30.63 2.51 -16.50
CA GLN A 366 32.00 2.17 -16.89
C GLN A 366 33.04 3.18 -16.36
N PHE A 367 32.67 4.46 -16.23
CA PHE A 367 33.54 5.49 -15.66
C PHE A 367 33.72 5.39 -14.15
N LYS A 368 32.94 4.55 -13.47
CA LYS A 368 33.11 4.26 -12.05
C LYS A 368 34.32 3.36 -11.78
N THR A 369 35.52 3.88 -12.05
CA THR A 369 36.78 3.20 -11.80
C THR A 369 37.48 3.79 -10.58
N ASN A 370 36.98 3.47 -9.38
CA ASN A 370 37.65 3.78 -8.12
C ASN A 370 37.96 2.47 -7.36
N ASN A 371 39.05 2.47 -6.60
CA ASN A 371 39.43 1.37 -5.72
C ASN A 371 38.31 1.06 -4.70
N GLU A 372 37.59 2.08 -4.24
CA GLU A 372 36.42 1.88 -3.35
C GLU A 372 35.32 1.03 -3.98
N ILE A 373 35.03 1.24 -5.26
CA ILE A 373 33.98 0.50 -5.99
C ILE A 373 34.40 -0.95 -6.17
N LYS A 374 35.66 -1.18 -6.51
CA LYS A 374 36.23 -2.54 -6.59
C LYS A 374 36.15 -3.26 -5.25
N PHE A 375 36.49 -2.58 -4.15
CA PHE A 375 36.40 -3.13 -2.81
C PHE A 375 34.95 -3.49 -2.42
N ARG A 376 34.00 -2.56 -2.59
CA ARG A 376 32.57 -2.81 -2.29
C ARG A 376 31.99 -3.93 -3.17
N PHE A 377 32.42 -4.02 -4.42
CA PHE A 377 32.04 -5.12 -5.30
C PHE A 377 32.54 -6.47 -4.77
N GLN A 378 33.79 -6.57 -4.30
CA GLN A 378 34.31 -7.79 -3.67
C GLN A 378 33.51 -8.17 -2.41
N GLU A 379 33.11 -7.21 -1.57
CA GLU A 379 32.25 -7.50 -0.41
C GLU A 379 30.89 -8.08 -0.84
N ARG A 380 30.28 -7.53 -1.90
CA ARG A 380 29.02 -8.04 -2.45
C ARG A 380 29.14 -9.47 -2.96
N GLN A 381 30.30 -9.85 -3.52
CA GLN A 381 30.56 -11.21 -4.01
C GLN A 381 30.63 -12.26 -2.89
N ASN A 382 30.92 -11.85 -1.66
CA ASN A 382 30.98 -12.76 -0.52
C ASN A 382 29.59 -13.15 0.02
N LEU A 383 28.52 -12.46 -0.42
CA LEU A 383 27.16 -12.76 0.01
C LEU A 383 26.65 -14.05 -0.65
N PRO A 384 25.92 -14.92 0.08
CA PRO A 384 25.44 -16.20 -0.46
C PRO A 384 24.61 -16.08 -1.75
N VAL A 385 23.81 -15.02 -1.88
CA VAL A 385 22.99 -14.79 -3.09
C VAL A 385 23.83 -14.61 -4.36
N PHE A 386 25.12 -14.24 -4.25
CA PHE A 386 25.97 -13.99 -5.41
C PHE A 386 26.19 -15.22 -6.28
N THR A 387 26.31 -16.42 -5.69
CA THR A 387 26.46 -17.67 -6.45
C THR A 387 25.23 -18.00 -7.30
N TYR A 388 24.08 -17.43 -6.95
CA TYR A 388 22.81 -17.60 -7.66
C TYR A 388 22.51 -16.46 -8.64
N ARG A 389 23.39 -15.44 -8.79
CA ARG A 389 23.15 -14.25 -9.63
C ARG A 389 22.66 -14.62 -11.03
N GLN A 390 23.39 -15.50 -11.72
CA GLN A 390 23.08 -15.88 -13.10
C GLN A 390 21.74 -16.62 -13.20
N GLN A 391 21.50 -17.58 -12.31
CA GLN A 391 20.23 -18.31 -12.25
C GLN A 391 19.05 -17.36 -11.98
N ILE A 392 19.21 -16.39 -11.08
CA ILE A 392 18.18 -15.40 -10.77
C ILE A 392 17.84 -14.57 -12.01
N LEU A 393 18.85 -14.03 -12.70
CA LEU A 393 18.64 -13.21 -13.90
C LEU A 393 17.95 -13.99 -15.02
N GLU A 394 18.38 -15.23 -15.27
CA GLU A 394 17.75 -16.11 -16.27
C GLU A 394 16.29 -16.43 -15.94
N GLN A 395 15.98 -16.67 -14.66
CA GLN A 395 14.61 -16.96 -14.23
C GLN A 395 13.71 -15.72 -14.32
N ILE A 396 14.21 -14.52 -13.98
CA ILE A 396 13.49 -13.25 -14.15
C ILE A 396 13.18 -12.99 -15.63
N LYS A 397 14.15 -13.26 -16.51
CA LYS A 397 13.96 -13.10 -17.96
C LYS A 397 12.84 -14.01 -18.49
N ASN A 398 12.84 -15.27 -18.09
CA ASN A 398 11.95 -16.31 -18.63
C ASN A 398 10.56 -16.39 -17.97
N HIS A 399 10.39 -15.84 -16.77
CA HIS A 399 9.12 -15.90 -16.04
C HIS A 399 8.60 -14.52 -15.66
N ASN A 400 7.28 -14.38 -15.55
CA ASN A 400 6.66 -13.11 -15.15
C ASN A 400 6.58 -12.98 -13.63
N VAL A 401 6.54 -14.11 -12.93
CA VAL A 401 6.56 -14.18 -11.48
C VAL A 401 7.62 -15.18 -11.05
N ILE A 402 8.45 -14.77 -10.10
CA ILE A 402 9.39 -15.67 -9.42
C ILE A 402 9.30 -15.49 -7.90
N LEU A 403 9.50 -16.58 -7.17
CA LEU A 403 9.61 -16.59 -5.71
C LEU A 403 11.05 -16.96 -5.33
N ILE A 404 11.72 -16.05 -4.64
CA ILE A 404 13.07 -16.26 -4.14
C ILE A 404 13.00 -16.43 -2.62
N ARG A 405 13.35 -17.63 -2.17
CA ARG A 405 13.46 -17.99 -0.75
C ARG A 405 14.93 -18.02 -0.36
N GLY A 406 15.27 -17.46 0.78
CA GLY A 406 16.60 -17.61 1.37
C GLY A 406 16.66 -17.02 2.75
N ALA A 407 17.52 -17.53 3.63
CA ALA A 407 17.60 -17.07 5.02
C ALA A 407 17.87 -15.55 5.15
N THR A 408 17.62 -14.98 6.33
CA THR A 408 18.06 -13.62 6.66
C THR A 408 19.58 -13.51 6.51
N GLY A 409 20.07 -12.36 6.06
CA GLY A 409 21.51 -12.14 5.85
C GLY A 409 22.09 -12.74 4.56
N CYS A 410 21.34 -13.50 3.75
CA CYS A 410 21.86 -14.04 2.50
C CYS A 410 22.03 -13.01 1.37
N GLY A 411 21.57 -11.77 1.57
CA GLY A 411 21.76 -10.64 0.64
C GLY A 411 20.62 -10.37 -0.36
N LYS A 412 19.47 -11.07 -0.27
CA LYS A 412 18.33 -10.91 -1.20
C LYS A 412 17.96 -9.46 -1.47
N THR A 413 17.62 -8.75 -0.39
CA THR A 413 17.01 -7.42 -0.46
C THR A 413 17.95 -6.36 -1.01
N THR A 414 19.25 -6.45 -0.73
CA THR A 414 20.24 -5.50 -1.23
C THR A 414 20.72 -5.86 -2.64
N GLN A 415 20.91 -7.15 -2.95
CA GLN A 415 21.59 -7.55 -4.18
C GLN A 415 20.67 -7.83 -5.37
N ILE A 416 19.51 -8.45 -5.18
CA ILE A 416 18.62 -8.82 -6.31
C ILE A 416 18.17 -7.59 -7.12
N PRO A 417 17.74 -6.48 -6.50
CA PRO A 417 17.42 -5.27 -7.26
C PRO A 417 18.62 -4.75 -8.05
N GLN A 418 19.82 -4.81 -7.47
CA GLN A 418 21.07 -4.40 -8.12
C GLN A 418 21.44 -5.31 -9.29
N TYR A 419 21.24 -6.63 -9.19
CA TYR A 419 21.52 -7.53 -10.31
C TYR A 419 20.65 -7.22 -11.52
N ILE A 420 19.36 -6.93 -11.30
CA ILE A 420 18.41 -6.63 -12.38
C ILE A 420 18.82 -5.35 -13.13
N ILE A 421 19.12 -4.28 -12.39
CA ILE A 421 19.51 -3.00 -12.99
C ILE A 421 20.90 -3.05 -13.61
N ASP A 422 21.87 -3.71 -12.98
CA ASP A 422 23.23 -3.85 -13.49
C ASP A 422 23.22 -4.65 -14.80
N ASP A 423 22.49 -5.77 -14.85
CA ASP A 423 22.32 -6.57 -16.07
C ASP A 423 21.69 -5.76 -17.21
N ALA A 424 20.65 -4.97 -16.92
CA ALA A 424 20.04 -4.11 -17.93
C ALA A 424 21.01 -3.03 -18.43
N ILE A 425 21.81 -2.42 -17.55
CA ILE A 425 22.80 -1.40 -17.93
C ILE A 425 23.93 -2.01 -18.77
N GLU A 426 24.48 -3.16 -18.35
CA GLU A 426 25.54 -3.89 -19.04
C GLU A 426 25.12 -4.25 -20.49
N HIS A 427 23.84 -4.57 -20.71
CA HIS A 427 23.27 -4.88 -22.02
C HIS A 427 22.72 -3.68 -22.79
N ASN A 428 23.02 -2.43 -22.40
CA ASN A 428 22.50 -1.20 -23.02
C ASN A 428 20.96 -1.12 -23.05
N GLN A 429 20.31 -1.67 -22.02
CA GLN A 429 18.86 -1.61 -21.79
C GLN A 429 18.52 -0.87 -20.48
N GLY A 430 19.47 -0.12 -19.91
CA GLY A 430 19.30 0.58 -18.63
C GLY A 430 18.06 1.49 -18.60
N ALA A 431 17.73 2.18 -19.70
CA ALA A 431 16.54 3.02 -19.76
C ALA A 431 15.22 2.23 -19.66
N HIS A 432 15.24 0.96 -20.04
CA HIS A 432 14.11 0.03 -19.99
C HIS A 432 13.95 -0.67 -18.65
N CYS A 433 14.77 -0.32 -17.64
CA CYS A 433 14.75 -0.96 -16.34
C CYS A 433 14.51 0.05 -15.21
N ASN A 434 13.33 -0.05 -14.59
CA ASN A 434 12.98 0.62 -13.34
C ASN A 434 12.39 -0.40 -12.37
N VAL A 435 12.94 -0.46 -11.17
CA VAL A 435 12.61 -1.46 -10.15
C VAL A 435 12.04 -0.76 -8.93
N VAL A 436 10.86 -1.17 -8.49
CA VAL A 436 10.31 -0.77 -7.18
C VAL A 436 10.41 -1.94 -6.21
N VAL A 437 10.87 -1.68 -4.99
CA VAL A 437 11.04 -2.69 -3.95
C VAL A 437 10.21 -2.28 -2.73
N THR A 438 9.23 -3.09 -2.36
CA THR A 438 8.43 -2.81 -1.17
C THR A 438 9.05 -3.41 0.07
N GLN A 439 8.98 -2.66 1.17
CA GLN A 439 9.35 -3.10 2.51
C GLN A 439 8.16 -2.92 3.48
N PRO A 440 7.95 -3.81 4.45
CA PRO A 440 6.85 -3.67 5.41
C PRO A 440 7.05 -2.46 6.33
N ARG A 441 8.30 -2.10 6.66
CA ARG A 441 8.65 -1.06 7.63
C ARG A 441 9.35 0.12 6.97
N ARG A 442 9.07 1.34 7.48
CA ARG A 442 9.70 2.59 7.02
C ARG A 442 11.21 2.57 7.19
N ILE A 443 11.70 2.16 8.36
CA ILE A 443 13.13 2.11 8.67
C ILE A 443 13.88 1.16 7.72
N SER A 444 13.26 0.04 7.35
CA SER A 444 13.84 -0.89 6.37
C SER A 444 13.94 -0.26 4.98
N ALA A 445 12.90 0.42 4.49
CA ALA A 445 12.95 1.09 3.19
C ALA A 445 14.08 2.15 3.11
N ILE A 446 14.25 2.95 4.17
CA ILE A 446 15.26 4.00 4.23
C ILE A 446 16.66 3.38 4.32
N SER A 447 16.91 2.54 5.33
CA SER A 447 18.25 2.00 5.60
C SER A 447 18.78 1.12 4.47
N ILE A 448 17.90 0.38 3.80
CA ILE A 448 18.27 -0.46 2.66
C ILE A 448 18.59 0.40 1.45
N ALA A 449 17.82 1.46 1.18
CA ALA A 449 18.15 2.38 0.10
C ALA A 449 19.50 3.06 0.32
N GLU A 450 19.76 3.52 1.55
CA GLU A 450 21.05 4.09 1.97
C GLU A 450 22.18 3.08 1.78
N ARG A 451 21.97 1.84 2.24
CA ARG A 451 22.94 0.76 2.08
C ARG A 451 23.23 0.47 0.61
N VAL A 452 22.21 0.39 -0.24
CA VAL A 452 22.37 0.12 -1.68
C VAL A 452 23.06 1.29 -2.39
N ALA A 453 22.70 2.54 -2.09
CA ALA A 453 23.39 3.70 -2.63
C ALA A 453 24.87 3.70 -2.22
N TRP A 454 25.14 3.39 -0.94
CA TRP A 454 26.49 3.22 -0.42
C TRP A 454 27.22 2.08 -1.15
N GLU A 455 26.63 0.91 -1.35
CA GLU A 455 27.25 -0.20 -2.10
C GLU A 455 27.60 0.16 -3.55
N ARG A 456 26.86 1.11 -4.15
CA ARG A 456 27.09 1.62 -5.50
C ARG A 456 28.04 2.81 -5.59
N CYS A 457 28.59 3.27 -4.46
CA CYS A 457 29.36 4.52 -4.36
C CYS A 457 28.60 5.73 -4.92
N GLU A 458 27.31 5.83 -4.61
CA GLU A 458 26.46 6.93 -5.01
C GLU A 458 25.76 7.56 -3.80
N ASP A 459 25.38 8.82 -3.94
CA ASP A 459 24.40 9.44 -3.06
C ASP A 459 22.98 8.96 -3.40
N LEU A 460 22.10 8.97 -2.40
CA LEU A 460 20.67 8.79 -2.63
C LEU A 460 20.15 9.83 -3.62
N GLY A 461 19.22 9.41 -4.49
CA GLY A 461 18.64 10.24 -5.53
C GLY A 461 19.29 10.07 -6.91
N ASN A 462 20.41 9.34 -7.00
CA ASN A 462 20.97 8.92 -8.29
C ASN A 462 20.31 7.61 -8.79
N SER A 463 21.00 6.46 -8.79
CA SER A 463 20.39 5.20 -9.22
C SER A 463 19.51 4.55 -8.16
N CYS A 464 19.61 4.97 -6.90
CA CYS A 464 18.85 4.42 -5.78
C CYS A 464 18.17 5.54 -4.98
N GLY A 465 16.94 5.29 -4.52
CA GLY A 465 16.20 6.20 -3.67
C GLY A 465 15.16 5.47 -2.83
N TYR A 466 14.46 6.23 -1.97
CA TYR A 466 13.36 5.70 -1.18
C TYR A 466 12.15 6.63 -1.15
N SER A 467 10.98 6.06 -0.85
CA SER A 467 9.77 6.81 -0.57
C SER A 467 8.95 6.17 0.55
N VAL A 468 8.79 6.90 1.65
CA VAL A 468 7.94 6.53 2.77
C VAL A 468 6.96 7.67 3.04
N ARG A 469 5.97 7.43 3.91
CA ARG A 469 5.02 8.49 4.25
C ARG A 469 5.76 9.70 4.86
N PHE A 470 5.53 10.87 4.28
CA PHE A 470 6.09 12.18 4.65
C PHE A 470 7.57 12.43 4.31
N GLU A 471 8.27 11.45 3.72
CA GLU A 471 9.72 11.58 3.47
C GLU A 471 10.10 10.78 2.23
N SER A 472 10.82 11.40 1.29
CA SER A 472 11.22 10.74 0.05
C SER A 472 12.46 11.39 -0.55
N ILE A 473 13.38 10.55 -1.02
CA ILE A 473 14.49 10.93 -1.89
C ILE A 473 14.36 10.06 -3.13
N LEU A 474 13.77 10.61 -4.19
CA LEU A 474 13.46 9.86 -5.40
C LEU A 474 14.71 9.71 -6.28
N PRO A 475 14.93 8.53 -6.89
CA PRO A 475 16.03 8.34 -7.80
C PRO A 475 15.76 8.99 -9.17
N ARG A 476 16.76 8.96 -10.05
CA ARG A 476 16.64 9.39 -11.44
C ARG A 476 15.51 8.62 -12.18
N PRO A 477 14.90 9.18 -13.24
CA PRO A 477 13.71 8.60 -13.88
C PRO A 477 13.89 7.23 -14.56
N TYR A 478 15.10 6.90 -14.98
CA TYR A 478 15.41 5.70 -15.78
C TYR A 478 16.60 4.94 -15.21
N GLY A 479 16.61 3.62 -15.32
CA GLY A 479 17.71 2.81 -14.83
C GLY A 479 17.90 3.05 -13.35
N SER A 480 16.85 2.85 -12.54
CA SER A 480 16.90 3.13 -11.10
C SER A 480 16.01 2.25 -10.23
N LEU A 481 16.31 2.29 -8.93
CA LEU A 481 15.71 1.53 -7.84
C LEU A 481 14.99 2.47 -6.86
N LEU A 482 13.72 2.17 -6.56
CA LEU A 482 12.97 2.87 -5.52
C LEU A 482 12.54 1.88 -4.42
N PHE A 483 13.07 2.05 -3.21
CA PHE A 483 12.59 1.34 -2.03
C PHE A 483 11.42 2.09 -1.40
N CYS A 484 10.31 1.44 -1.10
CA CYS A 484 9.16 2.11 -0.51
C CYS A 484 8.41 1.23 0.47
N THR A 485 7.55 1.82 1.31
CA THR A 485 6.60 0.99 2.06
C THR A 485 5.49 0.49 1.15
N VAL A 486 4.92 -0.67 1.48
CA VAL A 486 3.80 -1.27 0.74
C VAL A 486 2.65 -0.26 0.55
N GLY A 487 2.31 0.49 1.60
CA GLY A 487 1.27 1.53 1.54
C GLY A 487 1.57 2.68 0.56
N VAL A 488 2.83 3.05 0.37
CA VAL A 488 3.22 4.06 -0.63
C VAL A 488 3.03 3.53 -2.03
N LEU A 489 3.40 2.27 -2.29
CA LEU A 489 3.14 1.64 -3.59
C LEU A 489 1.63 1.54 -3.85
N LEU A 490 0.82 1.10 -2.88
CA LEU A 490 -0.64 1.03 -3.02
C LEU A 490 -1.26 2.38 -3.40
N ARG A 491 -0.81 3.48 -2.77
CA ARG A 491 -1.25 4.84 -3.15
C ARG A 491 -0.85 5.20 -4.57
N LYS A 492 0.33 4.76 -5.01
CA LYS A 492 0.81 5.00 -6.36
C LYS A 492 0.02 4.25 -7.42
N LEU A 493 -0.50 3.06 -7.11
CA LEU A 493 -1.36 2.28 -8.01
C LEU A 493 -2.62 3.05 -8.44
N GLU A 494 -3.09 4.02 -7.63
CA GLU A 494 -4.20 4.92 -8.02
C GLU A 494 -3.89 5.68 -9.33
N SER A 495 -2.61 5.98 -9.58
CA SER A 495 -2.13 6.66 -10.80
C SER A 495 -1.61 5.71 -11.89
N GLY A 496 -1.59 4.40 -11.64
CA GLY A 496 -0.97 3.38 -12.48
C GLY A 496 0.51 3.12 -12.15
N LEU A 497 1.08 2.09 -12.80
CA LEU A 497 2.50 1.70 -12.71
C LEU A 497 3.26 1.95 -14.02
N ARG A 498 2.92 3.03 -14.73
CA ARG A 498 3.59 3.40 -15.99
C ARG A 498 5.08 3.58 -15.79
N GLY A 499 5.86 2.87 -16.60
CA GLY A 499 7.32 2.95 -16.63
C GLY A 499 8.03 2.16 -15.54
N ILE A 500 7.32 1.32 -14.78
CA ILE A 500 7.93 0.38 -13.81
C ILE A 500 8.03 -0.98 -14.50
N SER A 501 9.25 -1.50 -14.64
CA SER A 501 9.50 -2.78 -15.29
C SER A 501 9.40 -3.98 -14.33
N HIS A 502 9.86 -3.78 -13.09
CA HIS A 502 9.96 -4.83 -12.08
C HIS A 502 9.36 -4.34 -10.76
N VAL A 503 8.53 -5.17 -10.14
CA VAL A 503 8.00 -4.96 -8.78
C VAL A 503 8.52 -6.08 -7.90
N ILE A 504 9.26 -5.71 -6.85
CA ILE A 504 9.79 -6.64 -5.87
C ILE A 504 8.98 -6.49 -4.58
N VAL A 505 8.30 -7.55 -4.16
CA VAL A 505 7.60 -7.60 -2.89
C VAL A 505 8.45 -8.39 -1.92
N ASP A 506 9.12 -7.68 -1.01
CA ASP A 506 9.97 -8.29 0.01
C ASP A 506 9.20 -8.58 1.30
N GLU A 507 9.74 -9.49 2.10
CA GLU A 507 9.21 -9.91 3.40
C GLU A 507 7.72 -10.31 3.36
N ILE A 508 7.32 -11.02 2.29
CA ILE A 508 5.94 -11.52 2.13
C ILE A 508 5.50 -12.48 3.26
N HIS A 509 6.46 -12.96 4.05
CA HIS A 509 6.20 -13.82 5.20
C HIS A 509 5.60 -13.09 6.41
N GLU A 510 5.63 -11.75 6.44
CA GLU A 510 4.99 -10.99 7.52
C GLU A 510 3.45 -11.00 7.42
N ARG A 511 2.87 -11.35 6.26
CA ARG A 511 1.42 -11.45 6.01
C ARG A 511 0.62 -10.22 6.47
N ASP A 512 1.21 -9.03 6.31
CA ASP A 512 0.51 -7.76 6.53
C ASP A 512 -0.64 -7.60 5.53
N ILE A 513 -1.75 -7.01 5.98
CA ILE A 513 -2.96 -6.82 5.18
C ILE A 513 -2.68 -6.06 3.88
N ASN A 514 -1.78 -5.06 3.91
CA ASN A 514 -1.45 -4.28 2.74
C ASN A 514 -0.64 -5.11 1.74
N THR A 515 0.23 -6.00 2.22
CA THR A 515 1.01 -6.89 1.38
C THR A 515 0.08 -7.89 0.70
N ASP A 516 -0.79 -8.55 1.44
CA ASP A 516 -1.76 -9.49 0.88
C ASP A 516 -2.69 -8.80 -0.15
N PHE A 517 -3.13 -7.56 0.12
CA PHE A 517 -3.91 -6.77 -0.83
C PHE A 517 -3.11 -6.39 -2.09
N LEU A 518 -1.84 -5.99 -1.94
CA LEU A 518 -0.95 -5.71 -3.07
C LEU A 518 -0.78 -6.95 -3.96
N LEU A 519 -0.66 -8.15 -3.37
CA LEU A 519 -0.52 -9.40 -4.13
C LEU A 519 -1.76 -9.73 -4.96
N VAL A 520 -2.97 -9.40 -4.48
CA VAL A 520 -4.21 -9.50 -5.28
C VAL A 520 -4.12 -8.60 -6.52
N LEU A 521 -3.77 -7.32 -6.31
CA LEU A 521 -3.66 -6.35 -7.41
C LEU A 521 -2.58 -6.75 -8.43
N LEU A 522 -1.41 -7.17 -7.96
CA LEU A 522 -0.33 -7.61 -8.84
C LEU A 522 -0.71 -8.86 -9.64
N ARG A 523 -1.41 -9.83 -9.03
CA ARG A 523 -1.89 -11.02 -9.74
C ARG A 523 -2.84 -10.66 -10.89
N ASP A 524 -3.76 -9.74 -10.65
CA ASP A 524 -4.71 -9.28 -11.67
C ASP A 524 -3.98 -8.47 -12.77
N MET A 525 -3.00 -7.65 -12.40
CA MET A 525 -2.15 -6.92 -13.35
C MET A 525 -1.31 -7.86 -14.22
N LEU A 526 -0.73 -8.92 -13.67
CA LEU A 526 0.09 -9.89 -14.41
C LEU A 526 -0.71 -10.63 -15.50
N ASN A 527 -2.00 -10.91 -15.25
CA ASN A 527 -2.89 -11.47 -16.26
C ASN A 527 -3.12 -10.51 -17.43
N ALA A 528 -3.18 -9.21 -17.15
CA ALA A 528 -3.41 -8.18 -18.18
C ALA A 528 -2.11 -7.75 -18.88
N TYR A 529 -0.98 -7.81 -18.17
CA TYR A 529 0.31 -7.28 -18.59
C TYR A 529 1.43 -8.31 -18.41
N PRO A 530 1.56 -9.29 -19.33
CA PRO A 530 2.57 -10.35 -19.23
C PRO A 530 4.03 -9.86 -19.29
N GLN A 531 4.26 -8.58 -19.65
CA GLN A 531 5.60 -8.00 -19.66
C GLN A 531 6.06 -7.49 -18.29
N LEU A 532 5.13 -7.27 -17.34
CA LEU A 532 5.46 -6.87 -15.98
C LEU A 532 6.13 -8.04 -15.26
N LYS A 533 7.27 -7.76 -14.60
CA LYS A 533 8.00 -8.73 -13.80
C LYS A 533 7.71 -8.51 -12.31
N VAL A 534 7.27 -9.57 -11.62
CA VAL A 534 7.05 -9.56 -10.17
C VAL A 534 7.99 -10.55 -9.49
N ILE A 535 8.76 -10.06 -8.53
CA ILE A 535 9.68 -10.87 -7.74
C ILE A 535 9.17 -10.88 -6.30
N LEU A 536 8.90 -12.07 -5.79
CA LEU A 536 8.48 -12.28 -4.41
C LEU A 536 9.69 -12.75 -3.61
N MET A 537 10.01 -12.09 -2.50
CA MET A 537 11.16 -12.45 -1.67
C MET A 537 10.71 -12.80 -0.25
N SER A 538 11.31 -13.86 0.30
CA SER A 538 10.96 -14.35 1.63
C SER A 538 12.10 -15.07 2.34
N ALA A 539 12.11 -15.01 3.68
CA ALA A 539 13.00 -15.79 4.52
C ALA A 539 12.44 -17.19 4.85
N THR A 540 11.18 -17.27 5.27
CA THR A 540 10.66 -18.41 6.06
C THR A 540 9.35 -19.00 5.55
N ILE A 541 8.87 -18.60 4.37
CA ILE A 541 7.50 -18.92 3.93
C ILE A 541 7.32 -20.32 3.36
N ASP A 542 6.10 -20.85 3.50
CA ASP A 542 5.64 -22.00 2.71
C ASP A 542 5.52 -21.60 1.24
N VAL A 543 6.48 -22.10 0.47
CA VAL A 543 6.64 -21.88 -0.96
C VAL A 543 5.43 -22.41 -1.75
N THR A 544 4.78 -23.48 -1.25
CA THR A 544 3.69 -24.18 -1.95
C THR A 544 2.47 -23.29 -2.13
N LEU A 545 2.10 -22.54 -1.08
CA LEU A 545 0.95 -21.64 -1.10
C LEU A 545 1.10 -20.56 -2.17
N PHE A 546 2.27 -19.91 -2.22
CA PHE A 546 2.54 -18.82 -3.17
C PHE A 546 2.70 -19.33 -4.59
N ARG A 547 3.30 -20.51 -4.76
CA ARG A 547 3.38 -21.19 -6.05
C ARG A 547 1.98 -21.43 -6.62
N GLN A 548 1.07 -21.98 -5.83
CA GLN A 548 -0.31 -22.22 -6.26
C GLN A 548 -1.07 -20.91 -6.53
N TYR A 549 -0.85 -19.89 -5.70
CA TYR A 549 -1.53 -18.61 -5.84
C TYR A 549 -1.10 -17.84 -7.10
N PHE A 550 0.17 -17.91 -7.51
CA PHE A 550 0.74 -17.25 -8.70
C PHE A 550 1.01 -18.22 -9.86
N PHE A 551 -0.01 -18.95 -10.30
CA PHE A 551 0.01 -19.71 -11.56
C PHE A 551 1.18 -20.73 -11.70
N ASN A 552 1.59 -21.38 -10.61
CA ASN A 552 2.76 -22.25 -10.56
C ASN A 552 4.08 -21.53 -10.89
N CYS A 553 4.32 -20.37 -10.27
CA CYS A 553 5.53 -19.57 -10.48
C CYS A 553 6.84 -20.32 -10.19
N SER A 554 7.93 -19.84 -10.80
CA SER A 554 9.27 -20.40 -10.59
C SER A 554 9.82 -20.06 -9.21
N ILE A 555 10.59 -20.98 -8.62
CA ILE A 555 11.13 -20.87 -7.27
C ILE A 555 12.64 -21.01 -7.32
N ILE A 556 13.33 -20.13 -6.59
CA ILE A 556 14.77 -20.22 -6.33
C ILE A 556 14.97 -20.28 -4.82
N GLU A 557 15.65 -21.31 -4.35
CA GLU A 557 16.07 -21.43 -2.96
C GLU A 557 17.56 -21.10 -2.85
N ILE A 558 17.89 -20.07 -2.06
CA ILE A 558 19.25 -19.64 -1.78
C ILE A 558 19.66 -20.25 -0.44
N GLU A 559 20.63 -21.15 -0.49
CA GLU A 559 21.26 -21.70 0.72
C GLU A 559 21.98 -20.59 1.50
N GLY A 560 21.71 -20.50 2.80
CA GLY A 560 22.35 -19.52 3.67
C GLY A 560 23.76 -19.97 4.09
N ARG A 561 24.69 -19.02 4.20
CA ARG A 561 25.85 -19.13 5.08
C ARG A 561 25.66 -18.11 6.20
N THR A 562 24.87 -18.46 7.21
CA THR A 562 24.93 -17.71 8.47
C THR A 562 26.19 -18.17 9.22
N PHE A 563 26.83 -17.26 9.94
CA PHE A 563 27.79 -17.67 10.97
C PHE A 563 27.06 -18.54 12.00
N ASP A 564 27.78 -19.46 12.65
CA ASP A 564 27.19 -20.29 13.70
C ASP A 564 26.64 -19.39 14.82
N VAL A 565 25.31 -19.37 14.95
CA VAL A 565 24.62 -18.72 16.05
C VAL A 565 24.35 -19.78 17.10
N ARG A 566 24.95 -19.63 18.29
CA ARG A 566 24.63 -20.50 19.42
C ARG A 566 23.31 -20.07 20.02
N GLU A 567 22.35 -20.97 19.98
CA GLU A 567 21.06 -20.79 20.63
C GLU A 567 21.17 -21.23 22.08
N TYR A 568 20.66 -20.40 22.99
CA TYR A 568 20.54 -20.71 24.41
C TYR A 568 19.06 -20.59 24.76
N PHE A 569 18.49 -21.66 25.29
CA PHE A 569 17.14 -21.67 25.81
C PHE A 569 17.12 -21.23 27.27
N LEU A 570 15.93 -21.08 27.83
CA LEU A 570 15.78 -20.60 29.21
C LEU A 570 16.51 -21.52 30.19
N GLU A 571 16.46 -22.83 29.94
CA GLU A 571 17.13 -23.86 30.72
C GLU A 571 18.65 -23.68 30.72
N ASP A 572 19.24 -23.30 29.58
CA ASP A 572 20.68 -23.06 29.45
C ASP A 572 21.12 -21.77 30.14
N MET A 573 20.21 -20.81 30.32
CA MET A 573 20.48 -19.57 31.07
C MET A 573 20.34 -19.74 32.58
N ILE A 574 19.57 -20.74 33.03
CA ILE A 574 19.37 -21.06 34.45
C ILE A 574 20.50 -21.95 34.98
N GLN A 575 21.03 -22.86 34.15
CA GLN A 575 22.22 -23.67 34.44
C GLN A 575 23.49 -22.82 34.48
#